data_AF-A0A7Y6NA44-F1
#
_entry.id   AF-A0A7Y6NA44-F1
#
_cell.length_a   1.000
_cell.length_b   1.000
_cell.length_c   1.000
_cell.angle_alpha   90.00
_cell.angle_beta   90.00
_cell.angle_gamma   90.00
#
_symmetry.space_group_name_H-M   'P 1'
#
loop_
_entity.id
_entity.type
_entity.pdbx_description
1 polymer ?
#
loop_
_entity_poly.entity_id
_entity_poly.type
_entity_poly.pdbx_seq_one_letter_code
_entity_poly.pdbx_strand_id
1 'polypeptide(L)' 'MEIIYLPPYSPELNSIERLWLYTKQNILRNKVYNRIASLESTLYKFITSLSHSAIK' A
#
# COMPACT_ATOMS: atom_id res chain seq x y z
N MET A 1 2.71 23.34 -3.25
CA MET A 1 3.18 22.07 -2.66
C MET A 1 3.56 22.38 -1.25
N GLU A 2 2.76 21.93 -0.29
CA GLU A 2 2.93 22.24 1.13
C GLU A 2 3.60 21.05 1.81
N ILE A 3 4.55 21.31 2.71
CA ILE A 3 5.22 20.28 3.50
C ILE A 3 4.40 20.10 4.77
N ILE A 4 3.82 18.92 4.95
CA ILE A 4 3.10 18.56 6.17
C ILE A 4 4.10 17.95 7.15
N TYR A 5 4.23 18.56 8.32
CA TYR A 5 5.05 18.00 9.39
C TYR A 5 4.34 16.78 10.01
N LEU A 6 5.08 15.68 10.14
CA LEU A 6 4.62 14.48 10.83
C LEU A 6 5.44 14.29 12.11
N PRO A 7 4.81 14.13 13.29
CA PRO A 7 5.55 13.85 14.51
C PRO A 7 6.26 12.49 14.44
N PRO A 8 7.37 12.32 15.16
CA PRO A 8 8.10 11.06 15.19
C PRO A 8 7.23 9.93 15.76
N TYR A 9 7.39 8.73 15.20
CA TYR A 9 6.68 7.50 15.63
C TYR A 9 5.15 7.54 15.52
N SER A 10 4.58 8.39 14.67
CA SER A 10 3.13 8.46 14.40
C SER A 10 2.73 7.90 13.02
N PRO A 11 2.89 6.58 12.78
CA PRO A 11 2.49 5.97 11.50
C PRO A 11 0.98 6.09 11.22
N GLU A 12 0.15 6.21 12.27
CA GLU A 12 -1.31 6.40 12.16
C GLU A 12 -1.71 7.71 11.46
N LEU A 13 -0.85 8.72 11.52
CA LEU A 13 -1.05 10.01 10.84
C LEU A 13 -0.59 9.97 9.38
N ASN A 14 0.23 8.97 9.01
CA ASN A 14 0.73 8.83 7.65
C ASN A 14 -0.23 7.98 6.80
N SER A 15 -0.94 8.62 5.87
CA SER A 15 -1.90 7.93 5.01
C SER A 15 -1.24 6.87 4.10
N ILE A 16 0.06 7.00 3.79
CA ILE A 16 0.78 5.97 3.00
C ILE A 16 0.93 4.67 3.79
N GLU A 17 1.04 4.72 5.12
CA GLU A 17 1.17 3.53 5.96
C GLU A 17 -0.12 2.70 5.93
N ARG A 18 -1.27 3.37 5.88
CA ARG A 18 -2.57 2.71 5.72
C ARG A 18 -2.67 1.98 4.38
N LEU A 19 -2.27 2.65 3.29
CA LEU A 19 -2.20 2.02 1.96
C LEU A 19 -1.23 0.84 1.96
N TRP A 20 -0.07 0.98 2.60
CA TRP A 20 0.93 -0.07 2.70
C TRP A 20 0.43 -1.28 3.48
N LEU A 21 -0.23 -1.06 4.62
CA LEU A 21 -0.89 -2.12 5.39
C LEU A 21 -1.94 -2.86 4.55
N TYR A 22 -2.80 -2.14 3.83
CA TYR A 22 -3.80 -2.72 2.95
C TYR A 22 -3.16 -3.56 1.82
N THR A 23 -2.09 -3.04 1.21
CA THR A 23 -1.32 -3.74 0.17
C THR A 23 -0.72 -5.05 0.72
N LYS A 24 -0.09 -5.00 1.90
CA LYS A 24 0.47 -6.19 2.55
C LYS A 24 -0.60 -7.24 2.83
N GLN A 25 -1.76 -6.85 3.34
CA GLN A 25 -2.84 -7.78 3.70
C GLN A 25 -3.45 -8.49 2.48
N ASN A 26 -3.55 -7.83 1.32
CA ASN A 26 -4.21 -8.38 0.14
C ASN A 26 -3.25 -9.05 -0.86
N ILE A 27 -2.03 -8.51 -0.99
CA ILE A 27 -1.05 -8.97 -2.00
C ILE A 27 0.01 -9.87 -1.36
N LEU A 28 0.56 -9.49 -0.21
CA LEU A 28 1.73 -10.17 0.36
C LEU A 28 1.38 -11.23 1.41
N ARG A 29 0.19 -11.16 2.01
CA ARG A 29 -0.23 -12.10 3.06
C ARG A 29 -0.32 -13.51 2.48
N ASN A 30 0.48 -14.42 3.06
CA ASN A 30 0.54 -15.85 2.70
C ASN A 30 0.84 -16.12 1.21
N LYS A 31 1.52 -15.19 0.53
CA LYS A 31 1.92 -15.33 -0.88
C LYS A 31 3.41 -15.09 -1.02
N VAL A 32 4.07 -15.98 -1.75
CA VAL A 32 5.48 -15.85 -2.12
C VAL A 32 5.56 -15.72 -3.64
N TYR A 33 6.29 -14.72 -4.10
CA TYR A 33 6.49 -14.45 -5.52
C TYR A 33 7.84 -14.98 -5.96
N ASN A 34 7.86 -15.78 -7.02
CA ASN A 34 9.10 -16.37 -7.53
C ASN A 34 10.00 -15.35 -8.26
N ARG A 35 9.45 -14.23 -8.70
CA ARG A 35 10.14 -13.16 -9.43
C ARG A 35 9.59 -11.80 -9.03
N ILE A 36 10.45 -10.78 -9.02
CA ILE A 36 10.08 -9.39 -8.76
C ILE A 36 9.03 -8.90 -9.78
N ALA A 37 9.20 -9.23 -11.07
CA ALA A 37 8.24 -8.86 -12.12
C ALA A 37 6.81 -9.37 -11.86
N SER A 38 6.65 -10.53 -11.22
CA SER A 38 5.34 -11.06 -10.84
C SER A 38 4.70 -10.26 -9.71
N LEU A 39 5.51 -9.82 -8.75
CA LEU A 39 5.08 -8.92 -7.68
C LEU A 39 4.67 -7.55 -8.24
N GLU A 40 5.50 -6.95 -9.10
CA GLU A 40 5.21 -5.66 -9.74
C GLU A 40 3.93 -5.70 -10.56
N SER A 41 3.74 -6.72 -11.40
CA SER A 41 2.51 -6.88 -12.19
C SER A 41 1.27 -7.00 -11.30
N THR A 42 1.38 -7.72 -10.18
CA THR A 42 0.27 -7.88 -9.23
C THR A 42 -0.01 -6.59 -8.48
N LEU A 43 1.02 -5.87 -8.04
CA LEU A 43 0.93 -4.55 -7.41
C LEU A 43 0.26 -3.55 -8.35
N TYR A 44 0.69 -3.48 -9.60
CA TYR A 44 0.10 -2.58 -10.60
C TYR A 44 -1.39 -2.85 -10.76
N LYS A 45 -1.78 -4.11 -10.99
CA LYS A 45 -3.19 -4.51 -11.10
C LYS A 45 -3.99 -4.12 -9.87
N PHE A 46 -3.46 -4.40 -8.68
CA PHE A 46 -4.12 -4.06 -7.42
C PHE A 46 -4.35 -2.57 -7.28
N ILE A 47 -3.30 -1.75 -7.46
CA ILE A 47 -3.39 -0.29 -7.37
C ILE A 47 -4.36 0.27 -8.41
N THR A 48 -4.35 -0.23 -9.65
CA THR A 48 -5.32 0.20 -10.68
C THR A 48 -6.76 -0.24 -10.39
N SER A 49 -6.95 -1.30 -9.60
CA SER A 49 -8.27 -1.79 -9.20
C SER A 49 -8.83 -1.08 -7.96
N LEU A 50 -7.99 -0.34 -7.22
CA LEU A 50 -8.42 0.43 -6.06
C LEU A 50 -9.31 1.59 -6.51
N SER A 51 -10.61 1.47 -6.25
CA SER A 51 -11.56 2.57 -6.41
C SER A 51 -11.56 3.48 -5.18
N HIS A 52 -12.04 4.71 -5.33
CA HIS A 52 -12.00 5.77 -4.30
C HIS A 52 -12.72 5.39 -2.98
N SER A 53 -13.58 4.37 -2.99
CA SER A 53 -14.32 3.89 -1.81
C SER A 53 -13.67 2.70 -1.09
N ALA A 54 -12.57 2.14 -1.62
CA ALA A 54 -11.96 0.91 -1.12
C ALA A 54 -11.01 1.13 0.08
N ILE A 55 -10.47 2.33 0.26
CA ILE A 55 -9.60 2.68 1.39
C ILE A 55 -10.44 3.46 2.41
N LYS A 56 -11.08 2.75 3.35
CA LYS A 56 -11.74 3.37 4.50
C LYS A 56 -10.73 3.90 5.48
#